data_AF-A0A2I0GLU2-F1
#
_entry.id   AF-A0A2I0GLU2-F1
#
_cell.length_a   1.000
_cell.length_b   1.000
_cell.length_c   1.000
_cell.angle_alpha   90.00
_cell.angle_beta   90.00
_cell.angle_gamma   90.00
#
_symmetry.space_group_name_H-M   'P 1'
#
loop_
_entity.id
_entity.type
_entity.pdbx_description
1 polymer ?
#
loop_
_entity_poly.entity_id
_entity_poly.type
_entity_poly.pdbx_seq_one_letter_code
_entity_poly.pdbx_strand_id
1 'polypeptide(L)'
;MAISFKDMISEFIDDVKVCIVQTGNPDDAYTLFEVLNDRALALEDLDLIKNEFYKNYVLKSDSKVSEEEKDRVLQKLDDKWVNEIFNKTQDYEKKLITFLAVGYITGSENIKYDNSKGFRDALKSYFNMYDSNNRYDQYRIAKDFNVFLTCKKLMELFFLKYQKKDLVALQAEYSTETSEIYKTVHLLYAKDQFGVLLGLTNFIFRNIESISPDFEISQVKNILEELLKTNHPSNGLKYLDLHNICTAQSKSLWKVAVMAKDYKAPRSFAVSLINQHFLSSPKVKVCSISVELNSHLNSEFESWLRSWRYTSSSKNTLSIRILFARLIKMSLDISTMKLTTSTIANTISQADVAEMQLDHIEPSKVNFLAENKYFKHIDRERFVNELGNMMPLPGAQNRDKSNQPVMESFKFFEKAGLENHFILTQTRKLFEENKVLSTGSTDFYIPTESFFEERKEFLIDMFKQVVS
;
A
#
# COMPACT_ATOMS: atom_id res chain seq x y z
N MET A 1 -59.14 -18.79 34.17
CA MET A 1 -59.33 -18.97 32.72
C MET A 1 -57.97 -18.75 32.08
N ALA A 2 -57.34 -19.79 31.54
CA ALA A 2 -56.06 -19.66 30.86
C ALA A 2 -56.35 -19.18 29.43
N ILE A 3 -55.89 -17.97 29.08
CA ILE A 3 -55.96 -17.46 27.71
C ILE A 3 -55.08 -18.39 26.86
N SER A 4 -55.64 -18.96 25.79
CA SER A 4 -54.86 -19.87 24.96
C SER A 4 -53.81 -19.07 24.19
N PHE A 5 -52.63 -19.65 23.99
CA PHE A 5 -51.54 -19.00 23.25
C PHE A 5 -51.95 -18.55 21.84
N LYS A 6 -52.93 -19.25 21.26
CA LYS A 6 -53.52 -18.92 19.96
C LYS A 6 -54.33 -17.62 20.00
N ASP A 7 -55.07 -17.39 21.08
CA ASP A 7 -55.89 -16.19 21.24
C ASP A 7 -55.02 -14.94 21.42
N MET A 8 -53.89 -15.06 22.13
CA MET A 8 -52.89 -13.98 22.25
C MET A 8 -52.22 -13.61 20.91
N ILE A 9 -51.94 -14.60 20.06
CA ILE A 9 -51.36 -14.33 18.73
C ILE A 9 -52.40 -13.67 17.81
N SER A 10 -53.65 -14.10 17.88
CA SER A 10 -54.74 -13.48 17.11
C SER A 10 -55.00 -12.04 17.53
N GLU A 11 -55.05 -11.73 18.84
CA GLU A 11 -55.11 -10.35 19.33
C GLU A 11 -53.92 -9.52 18.86
N PHE A 12 -52.69 -10.06 18.94
CA PHE A 12 -51.49 -9.35 18.49
C PHE A 12 -51.55 -9.02 17.00
N ILE A 13 -52.00 -9.94 16.15
CA ILE A 13 -52.10 -9.71 14.70
C ILE A 13 -53.20 -8.69 14.38
N ASP A 14 -54.35 -8.73 15.09
CA ASP A 14 -55.45 -7.78 14.89
C ASP A 14 -55.07 -6.35 15.34
N ASP A 15 -54.14 -6.21 16.29
CA ASP A 15 -53.64 -4.92 16.77
C ASP A 15 -52.46 -4.35 15.94
N VAL A 16 -51.77 -5.17 15.14
CA VAL A 16 -50.63 -4.72 14.32
C VAL A 16 -51.13 -4.02 13.04
N LYS A 17 -51.10 -2.69 13.06
CA LYS A 17 -51.38 -1.86 11.88
C LYS A 17 -50.11 -1.65 11.05
N VAL A 18 -50.03 -2.32 9.91
CA VAL A 18 -48.94 -2.13 8.94
C VAL A 18 -49.19 -0.87 8.13
N CYS A 19 -48.27 0.10 8.22
CA CYS A 19 -48.25 1.28 7.36
C CYS A 19 -47.21 1.06 6.25
N ILE A 20 -47.68 0.96 5.00
CA ILE A 20 -46.79 0.89 3.83
C ILE A 20 -46.41 2.32 3.46
N VAL A 21 -45.14 2.68 3.66
CA VAL A 21 -44.59 3.95 3.18
C VAL A 21 -43.88 3.71 1.85
N GLN A 22 -44.39 4.33 0.79
CA GLN A 22 -43.82 4.29 -0.54
C GLN A 22 -43.28 5.68 -0.88
N THR A 23 -42.00 5.76 -1.27
CA THR A 23 -41.36 7.02 -1.69
C THR A 23 -40.81 6.84 -3.11
N GLY A 24 -40.96 7.89 -3.92
CA GLY A 24 -40.44 7.94 -5.29
C GLY A 24 -38.94 8.25 -5.38
N ASN A 25 -38.31 8.62 -4.26
CA ASN A 25 -36.90 8.97 -4.17
C ASN A 25 -36.17 7.98 -3.22
N PRO A 26 -35.28 7.12 -3.73
CA PRO A 26 -34.56 6.13 -2.92
C PRO A 26 -33.73 6.73 -1.77
N ASP A 27 -33.22 7.95 -1.93
CA ASP A 27 -32.41 8.62 -0.90
C ASP A 27 -33.29 9.16 0.26
N ASP A 28 -34.56 9.47 -0.02
CA ASP A 28 -35.54 9.84 1.02
C ASP A 28 -36.05 8.59 1.75
N ALA A 29 -36.24 7.47 1.03
CA ALA A 29 -36.56 6.18 1.62
C ALA A 29 -35.46 5.75 2.62
N TYR A 30 -34.21 6.03 2.29
CA TYR A 30 -33.04 5.77 3.13
C TYR A 30 -33.05 6.60 4.42
N THR A 31 -33.27 7.91 4.32
CA THR A 31 -33.41 8.79 5.50
C THR A 31 -34.59 8.37 6.36
N LEU A 32 -35.71 7.98 5.73
CA LEU A 32 -36.88 7.48 6.45
C LEU A 32 -36.60 6.15 7.15
N PHE A 33 -35.87 5.24 6.52
CA PHE A 33 -35.49 3.96 7.12
C PHE A 33 -34.50 4.16 8.28
N GLU A 34 -33.51 5.06 8.16
CA GLU A 34 -32.60 5.43 9.25
C GLU A 34 -33.36 6.05 10.44
N VAL A 35 -34.28 6.99 10.17
CA VAL A 35 -35.11 7.64 11.21
C VAL A 35 -36.09 6.67 11.86
N LEU A 36 -36.62 5.67 11.12
CA LEU A 36 -37.50 4.63 11.67
C LEU A 36 -36.74 3.53 12.42
N ASN A 37 -35.48 3.26 12.08
CA ASN A 37 -34.61 2.31 12.79
C ASN A 37 -33.93 2.89 14.04
N ASP A 38 -34.19 4.15 14.37
CA ASP A 38 -33.63 4.87 15.52
C ASP A 38 -34.11 4.33 16.89
N ARG A 39 -34.64 3.09 16.92
CA ARG A 39 -34.93 2.29 18.11
C ARG A 39 -34.13 0.99 18.27
N ALA A 40 -33.15 0.61 17.42
CA ALA A 40 -32.18 -0.40 17.89
C ALA A 40 -30.82 -0.55 17.18
N LEU A 41 -30.66 -0.46 15.86
CA LEU A 41 -29.38 -0.81 15.20
C LEU A 41 -29.19 -0.01 13.89
N ALA A 42 -28.09 0.74 13.81
CA ALA A 42 -27.66 1.36 12.55
C ALA A 42 -27.32 0.26 11.52
N LEU A 43 -27.87 0.35 10.31
CA LEU A 43 -27.47 -0.52 9.20
C LEU A 43 -25.97 -0.31 8.92
N GLU A 44 -25.18 -1.39 8.88
CA GLU A 44 -23.77 -1.28 8.53
C GLU A 44 -23.63 -0.79 7.07
N ASP A 45 -22.68 0.12 6.81
CA ASP A 45 -22.37 0.61 5.45
C ASP A 45 -22.22 -0.54 4.42
N LEU A 46 -21.72 -1.68 4.91
CA LEU A 46 -21.51 -2.88 4.14
C LEU A 46 -22.82 -3.53 3.66
N ASP A 47 -23.86 -3.53 4.49
CA ASP A 47 -25.18 -4.03 4.13
C ASP A 47 -25.83 -3.16 3.06
N LEU A 48 -25.61 -1.85 3.11
CA LEU A 48 -26.10 -0.92 2.09
C LEU A 48 -25.48 -1.21 0.73
N ILE A 49 -24.18 -1.50 0.70
CA ILE A 49 -23.49 -1.90 -0.53
C ILE A 49 -24.03 -3.22 -1.07
N LYS A 50 -24.18 -4.24 -0.21
CA LYS A 50 -24.78 -5.53 -0.58
C LYS A 50 -26.18 -5.36 -1.19
N ASN A 51 -27.01 -4.52 -0.57
CA ASN A 51 -28.38 -4.28 -0.99
C ASN A 51 -28.47 -3.64 -2.39
N GLU A 52 -27.50 -2.81 -2.78
CA GLU A 52 -27.46 -2.27 -4.16
C GLU A 52 -27.30 -3.38 -5.21
N PHE A 53 -26.49 -4.41 -4.94
CA PHE A 53 -26.37 -5.57 -5.84
C PHE A 53 -27.67 -6.37 -5.91
N TYR A 54 -28.27 -6.67 -4.76
CA TYR A 54 -29.51 -7.47 -4.69
C TYR A 54 -30.67 -6.78 -5.39
N LYS A 55 -30.89 -5.50 -5.08
CA LYS A 55 -31.92 -4.68 -5.71
C LYS A 55 -31.76 -4.67 -7.23
N ASN A 56 -30.55 -4.41 -7.73
CA ASN A 56 -30.33 -4.32 -9.16
C ASN A 56 -30.42 -5.68 -9.87
N TYR A 57 -30.08 -6.79 -9.20
CA TYR A 57 -30.34 -8.14 -9.73
C TYR A 57 -31.83 -8.43 -9.87
N VAL A 58 -32.65 -8.14 -8.86
CA VAL A 58 -34.11 -8.36 -8.95
C VAL A 58 -34.73 -7.50 -10.05
N LEU A 59 -34.33 -6.22 -10.16
CA LEU A 59 -34.92 -5.27 -11.11
C LEU A 59 -34.43 -5.45 -12.56
N LYS A 60 -33.19 -5.90 -12.76
CA LYS A 60 -32.52 -5.90 -14.08
C LYS A 60 -32.18 -7.30 -14.60
N SER A 61 -32.54 -8.36 -13.87
CA SER A 61 -32.52 -9.74 -14.36
C SER A 61 -33.60 -9.97 -15.43
N ASP A 62 -33.56 -11.14 -16.10
CA ASP A 62 -34.60 -11.53 -17.04
C ASP A 62 -35.93 -11.74 -16.30
N SER A 63 -36.99 -11.12 -16.81
CA SER A 63 -38.35 -11.22 -16.25
C SER A 63 -38.92 -12.65 -16.30
N LYS A 64 -38.27 -13.57 -17.01
CA LYS A 64 -38.62 -14.99 -17.07
C LYS A 64 -38.03 -15.83 -15.93
N VAL A 65 -37.05 -15.30 -15.20
CA VAL A 65 -36.51 -15.97 -14.01
C VAL A 65 -37.57 -15.89 -12.91
N SER A 66 -37.93 -17.03 -12.32
CA SER A 66 -38.94 -17.07 -11.27
C SER A 66 -38.43 -16.39 -9.99
N GLU A 67 -39.35 -15.90 -9.16
CA GLU A 67 -38.97 -15.28 -7.89
C GLU A 67 -38.26 -16.31 -6.97
N GLU A 68 -38.68 -17.58 -7.00
CA GLU A 68 -38.02 -18.65 -6.23
C GLU A 68 -36.57 -18.89 -6.68
N GLU A 69 -36.29 -18.76 -7.98
CA GLU A 69 -34.92 -18.88 -8.50
C GLU A 69 -34.06 -17.68 -8.09
N LYS A 70 -34.62 -16.47 -8.15
CA LYS A 70 -33.94 -15.25 -7.67
C LYS A 70 -33.61 -15.36 -6.18
N ASP A 71 -34.57 -15.76 -5.35
CA ASP A 71 -34.39 -15.93 -3.91
C ASP A 71 -33.30 -16.97 -3.60
N ARG A 72 -33.27 -18.08 -4.33
CA ARG A 72 -32.23 -19.11 -4.18
C ARG A 72 -30.83 -18.56 -4.49
N VAL A 73 -30.70 -17.74 -5.55
CA VAL A 73 -29.43 -17.10 -5.89
C VAL A 73 -29.01 -16.11 -4.81
N LEU A 74 -29.94 -15.26 -4.35
CA LEU A 74 -29.68 -14.27 -3.31
C LEU A 74 -29.27 -14.93 -1.99
N GLN A 75 -29.96 -15.98 -1.56
CA GLN A 75 -29.60 -16.73 -0.34
C GLN A 75 -28.18 -17.29 -0.40
N LYS A 76 -27.81 -17.91 -1.53
CA LYS A 76 -26.45 -18.43 -1.74
C LYS A 76 -25.39 -17.33 -1.65
N LEU A 77 -25.70 -16.14 -2.19
CA LEU A 77 -24.80 -14.99 -2.15
C LEU A 77 -24.72 -14.35 -0.77
N ASP A 78 -25.80 -14.36 0.01
CA ASP A 78 -25.81 -13.88 1.39
C ASP A 78 -24.97 -14.80 2.28
N ASP A 79 -25.14 -16.12 2.13
CA ASP A 79 -24.30 -17.11 2.79
C ASP A 79 -22.82 -16.89 2.45
N LYS A 80 -22.51 -16.60 1.18
CA LYS A 80 -21.15 -16.27 0.75
C LYS A 80 -20.63 -14.97 1.35
N TRP A 81 -21.46 -13.93 1.39
CA TRP A 81 -21.11 -12.62 1.95
C TRP A 81 -20.72 -12.74 3.42
N VAL A 82 -21.55 -13.41 4.21
CA VAL A 82 -21.37 -13.56 5.66
C VAL A 82 -20.31 -14.59 5.98
N ASN A 83 -20.34 -15.77 5.36
CA ASN A 83 -19.52 -16.92 5.77
C ASN A 83 -18.17 -17.02 5.04
N GLU A 84 -18.04 -16.44 3.85
CA GLU A 84 -16.79 -16.51 3.08
C GLU A 84 -16.09 -15.15 3.00
N ILE A 85 -16.80 -14.08 2.60
CA ILE A 85 -16.18 -12.77 2.31
C ILE A 85 -15.86 -12.00 3.59
N PHE A 86 -16.83 -11.80 4.47
CA PHE A 86 -16.65 -10.96 5.68
C PHE A 86 -16.63 -11.74 7.00
N ASN A 87 -16.58 -13.08 6.91
CA ASN A 87 -16.41 -13.93 8.08
C ASN A 87 -15.11 -13.62 8.82
N LYS A 88 -15.23 -13.31 10.12
CA LYS A 88 -14.13 -12.95 11.05
C LYS A 88 -13.24 -11.81 10.52
N THR A 89 -13.80 -10.93 9.70
CA THR A 89 -13.07 -9.82 9.06
C THR A 89 -13.17 -8.56 9.91
N GLN A 90 -12.02 -7.94 10.20
CA GLN A 90 -11.96 -6.71 10.99
C GLN A 90 -12.44 -5.49 10.18
N ASP A 91 -12.85 -4.41 10.84
CA ASP A 91 -13.42 -3.24 10.15
C ASP A 91 -12.49 -2.62 9.10
N TYR A 92 -11.18 -2.56 9.36
CA TYR A 92 -10.22 -2.03 8.38
C TYR A 92 -10.12 -2.92 7.12
N GLU A 93 -10.28 -4.23 7.29
CA GLU A 93 -10.29 -5.21 6.20
C GLU A 93 -11.60 -5.10 5.43
N LYS A 94 -12.74 -5.01 6.13
CA LYS A 94 -14.06 -4.77 5.51
C LYS A 94 -14.01 -3.54 4.60
N LYS A 95 -13.44 -2.43 5.09
CA LYS A 95 -13.26 -1.19 4.33
C LYS A 95 -12.36 -1.37 3.11
N LEU A 96 -11.21 -2.02 3.27
CA LEU A 96 -10.27 -2.21 2.16
C LEU A 96 -10.81 -3.15 1.09
N ILE A 97 -11.41 -4.26 1.47
CA ILE A 97 -12.09 -5.19 0.56
C ILE A 97 -13.15 -4.44 -0.23
N THR A 98 -14.02 -3.68 0.45
CA THR A 98 -15.10 -2.93 -0.20
C THR A 98 -14.55 -1.88 -1.15
N PHE A 99 -13.57 -1.09 -0.72
CA PHE A 99 -12.96 -0.04 -1.53
C PHE A 99 -12.31 -0.61 -2.81
N LEU A 100 -11.54 -1.70 -2.69
CA LEU A 100 -10.87 -2.34 -3.83
C LEU A 100 -11.87 -2.99 -4.78
N ALA A 101 -12.85 -3.73 -4.24
CA ALA A 101 -13.85 -4.42 -5.06
C ALA A 101 -14.75 -3.43 -5.82
N VAL A 102 -15.31 -2.43 -5.13
CA VAL A 102 -16.14 -1.40 -5.77
C VAL A 102 -15.33 -0.61 -6.79
N GLY A 103 -14.08 -0.25 -6.48
CA GLY A 103 -13.21 0.46 -7.43
C GLY A 103 -12.86 -0.34 -8.69
N TYR A 104 -12.70 -1.67 -8.57
CA TYR A 104 -12.50 -2.54 -9.74
C TYR A 104 -13.79 -2.73 -10.55
N ILE A 105 -14.93 -2.96 -9.89
CA ILE A 105 -16.23 -3.16 -10.56
C ILE A 105 -16.64 -1.90 -11.32
N THR A 106 -16.57 -0.74 -10.67
CA THR A 106 -17.11 0.52 -11.19
C THR A 106 -16.12 1.30 -12.05
N GLY A 107 -14.81 1.08 -11.86
CA GLY A 107 -13.77 1.90 -12.48
C GLY A 107 -13.76 3.35 -11.98
N SER A 108 -14.42 3.66 -10.86
CA SER A 108 -14.51 5.03 -10.38
C SER A 108 -13.18 5.52 -9.80
N GLU A 109 -12.66 6.61 -10.35
CA GLU A 109 -11.49 7.33 -9.82
C GLU A 109 -11.82 8.25 -8.63
N ASN A 110 -13.11 8.48 -8.35
CA ASN A 110 -13.55 9.47 -7.37
C ASN A 110 -13.93 8.88 -6.01
N ILE A 111 -13.95 7.55 -5.90
CA ILE A 111 -14.21 6.89 -4.61
C ILE A 111 -13.05 7.13 -3.64
N LYS A 112 -13.40 7.34 -2.36
CA LYS A 112 -12.45 7.52 -1.27
C LYS A 112 -12.58 6.34 -0.30
N TYR A 113 -11.46 5.91 0.28
CA TYR A 113 -11.38 4.74 1.16
C TYR A 113 -12.39 4.76 2.33
N ASP A 114 -12.69 5.93 2.90
CA ASP A 114 -13.62 6.10 4.02
C ASP A 114 -14.97 6.75 3.62
N ASN A 115 -15.42 6.63 2.37
CA ASN A 115 -16.67 7.28 1.91
C ASN A 115 -17.67 6.27 1.32
N SER A 116 -18.50 5.68 2.18
CA SER A 116 -19.53 4.72 1.79
C SER A 116 -20.57 5.28 0.81
N LYS A 117 -20.95 6.56 0.95
CA LYS A 117 -21.82 7.25 -0.02
C LYS A 117 -21.22 7.25 -1.43
N GLY A 118 -19.91 7.55 -1.54
CA GLY A 118 -19.20 7.54 -2.81
C GLY A 118 -19.20 6.16 -3.49
N PHE A 119 -19.19 5.08 -2.71
CA PHE A 119 -19.29 3.71 -3.26
C PHE A 119 -20.67 3.45 -3.86
N ARG A 120 -21.74 3.84 -3.18
CA ARG A 120 -23.11 3.70 -3.68
C ARG A 120 -23.32 4.49 -4.97
N ASP A 121 -22.84 5.73 -5.03
CA ASP A 121 -22.96 6.56 -6.24
C ASP A 121 -22.24 5.94 -7.44
N ALA A 122 -21.04 5.38 -7.22
CA ALA A 122 -20.30 4.65 -8.25
C ALA A 122 -21.03 3.38 -8.71
N LEU A 123 -21.64 2.63 -7.79
CA LEU A 123 -22.44 1.44 -8.10
C LEU A 123 -23.71 1.79 -8.87
N LYS A 124 -24.40 2.88 -8.53
CA LYS A 124 -25.55 3.40 -9.31
C LYS A 124 -25.14 3.60 -10.79
N SER A 125 -24.00 4.23 -11.05
CA SER A 125 -23.47 4.40 -12.41
C SER A 125 -23.15 3.07 -13.11
N TYR A 126 -22.56 2.11 -12.39
CA TYR A 126 -22.31 0.76 -12.92
C TYR A 126 -23.61 0.06 -13.31
N PHE A 127 -24.62 0.07 -12.44
CA PHE A 127 -25.87 -0.61 -12.71
C PHE A 127 -26.70 0.04 -13.83
N ASN A 128 -26.51 1.33 -14.10
CA ASN A 128 -27.16 2.02 -15.22
C ASN A 128 -26.75 1.48 -16.60
N MET A 129 -25.64 0.73 -16.70
CA MET A 129 -25.22 0.07 -17.93
C MET A 129 -26.02 -1.19 -18.27
N TYR A 130 -26.82 -1.68 -17.32
CA TYR A 130 -27.68 -2.85 -17.51
C TYR A 130 -29.12 -2.42 -17.80
N ASP A 131 -29.66 -2.99 -18.87
CA ASP A 131 -30.98 -2.67 -19.42
C ASP A 131 -31.64 -3.94 -19.97
N SER A 132 -32.67 -3.79 -20.79
CA SER A 132 -33.37 -4.93 -21.36
C SER A 132 -32.55 -5.80 -22.31
N ASN A 133 -31.51 -5.22 -22.92
CA ASN A 133 -30.64 -5.84 -23.92
C ASN A 133 -29.32 -6.35 -23.32
N ASN A 134 -28.91 -5.81 -22.18
CA ASN A 134 -27.76 -6.22 -21.40
C ASN A 134 -28.19 -6.47 -19.95
N ARG A 135 -28.68 -7.67 -19.67
CA ARG A 135 -29.28 -8.04 -18.38
C ARG A 135 -28.23 -8.23 -17.30
N TYR A 136 -28.59 -7.89 -16.06
CA TYR A 136 -27.80 -8.23 -14.88
C TYR A 136 -28.24 -9.59 -14.35
N ASP A 137 -27.68 -10.65 -14.89
CA ASP A 137 -28.05 -12.05 -14.62
C ASP A 137 -27.30 -12.65 -13.43
N GLN A 138 -27.61 -13.92 -13.12
CA GLN A 138 -27.03 -14.66 -11.99
C GLN A 138 -25.50 -14.82 -12.09
N TYR A 139 -24.94 -14.86 -13.30
CA TYR A 139 -23.52 -15.03 -13.51
C TYR A 139 -22.79 -13.72 -13.20
N ARG A 140 -23.37 -12.58 -13.59
CA ARG A 140 -22.79 -11.26 -13.31
C ARG A 140 -22.77 -10.92 -11.83
N ILE A 141 -23.87 -11.14 -11.11
CA ILE A 141 -23.89 -10.91 -9.66
C ILE A 141 -22.96 -11.88 -8.92
N ALA A 142 -22.91 -13.15 -9.33
CA ALA A 142 -21.96 -14.10 -8.74
C ALA A 142 -20.51 -13.68 -8.97
N LYS A 143 -20.18 -13.20 -10.18
CA LYS A 143 -18.87 -12.66 -10.52
C LYS A 143 -18.51 -11.44 -9.67
N ASP A 144 -19.42 -10.50 -9.49
CA ASP A 144 -19.20 -9.32 -8.64
C ASP A 144 -18.89 -9.74 -7.20
N PHE A 145 -19.61 -10.71 -6.62
CA PHE A 145 -19.30 -11.26 -5.28
C PHE A 145 -17.96 -12.02 -5.26
N ASN A 146 -17.57 -12.69 -6.34
CA ASN A 146 -16.26 -13.34 -6.46
C ASN A 146 -15.11 -12.31 -6.47
N VAL A 147 -15.32 -11.10 -6.99
CA VAL A 147 -14.35 -9.99 -6.89
C VAL A 147 -14.12 -9.62 -5.43
N PHE A 148 -15.18 -9.46 -4.62
CA PHE A 148 -15.04 -9.20 -3.18
C PHE A 148 -14.26 -10.32 -2.46
N LEU A 149 -14.56 -11.58 -2.78
CA LEU A 149 -13.83 -12.73 -2.23
C LEU A 149 -12.36 -12.74 -2.67
N THR A 150 -12.07 -12.35 -3.91
CA THR A 150 -10.71 -12.20 -4.46
C THR A 150 -9.93 -11.13 -3.68
N CYS A 151 -10.56 -10.00 -3.35
CA CYS A 151 -9.95 -8.98 -2.47
C CYS A 151 -9.62 -9.56 -1.09
N LYS A 152 -10.52 -10.35 -0.48
CA LYS A 152 -10.24 -11.03 0.79
C LYS A 152 -9.00 -11.93 0.67
N LYS A 153 -8.93 -12.78 -0.37
CA LYS A 153 -7.78 -13.67 -0.57
C LYS A 153 -6.48 -12.93 -0.84
N LEU A 154 -6.53 -11.81 -1.56
CA LEU A 154 -5.37 -10.93 -1.71
C LEU A 154 -4.88 -10.45 -0.34
N MET A 155 -5.78 -9.98 0.53
CA MET A 155 -5.40 -9.52 1.87
C MET A 155 -4.80 -10.64 2.74
N GLU A 156 -5.41 -11.83 2.73
CA GLU A 156 -4.94 -13.00 3.47
C GLU A 156 -3.55 -13.46 3.00
N LEU A 157 -3.35 -13.61 1.69
CA LEU A 157 -2.10 -14.11 1.11
C LEU A 157 -0.96 -13.09 1.20
N PHE A 158 -1.27 -11.79 1.08
CA PHE A 158 -0.26 -10.75 1.24
C PHE A 158 -0.02 -10.39 2.71
N PHE A 159 -0.78 -10.94 3.66
CA PHE A 159 -0.67 -10.66 5.09
C PHE A 159 -0.77 -9.15 5.42
N LEU A 160 -1.74 -8.44 4.83
CA LEU A 160 -1.92 -7.00 5.01
C LEU A 160 -2.42 -6.65 6.43
N LYS A 161 -1.49 -6.35 7.33
CA LYS A 161 -1.75 -5.98 8.73
C LYS A 161 -2.03 -4.50 8.89
N TYR A 162 -3.08 -4.13 9.64
CA TYR A 162 -3.38 -2.74 9.95
C TYR A 162 -2.27 -2.01 10.74
N GLN A 163 -1.67 -2.71 11.71
CA GLN A 163 -0.64 -2.15 12.59
C GLN A 163 0.76 -2.34 12.00
N LYS A 164 1.64 -1.37 12.28
CA LYS A 164 3.07 -1.41 11.91
C LYS A 164 3.29 -1.56 10.39
N LYS A 165 2.46 -0.94 9.55
CA LYS A 165 2.57 -1.04 8.08
C LYS A 165 3.97 -0.70 7.56
N ASP A 166 4.56 0.38 8.08
CA ASP A 166 5.93 0.84 7.73
C ASP A 166 7.00 -0.22 8.01
N LEU A 167 6.82 -0.99 9.09
CA LEU A 167 7.72 -2.08 9.47
C LEU A 167 7.65 -3.21 8.45
N VAL A 168 6.43 -3.64 8.11
CA VAL A 168 6.21 -4.75 7.17
C VAL A 168 6.73 -4.36 5.78
N ALA A 169 6.50 -3.13 5.34
CA ALA A 169 7.05 -2.61 4.10
C ALA A 169 8.58 -2.63 4.09
N LEU A 170 9.22 -2.25 5.19
CA LEU A 170 10.68 -2.28 5.28
C LEU A 170 11.23 -3.72 5.27
N GLN A 171 10.64 -4.62 6.05
CA GLN A 171 10.99 -6.04 6.07
C GLN A 171 10.85 -6.68 4.68
N ALA A 172 9.76 -6.36 3.98
CA ALA A 172 9.54 -6.79 2.61
C ALA A 172 10.65 -6.32 1.66
N GLU A 173 11.11 -5.07 1.78
CA GLU A 173 12.14 -4.49 0.92
C GLU A 173 13.52 -5.13 1.16
N TYR A 174 13.87 -5.38 2.42
CA TYR A 174 15.12 -6.07 2.80
C TYR A 174 15.11 -7.55 2.37
N SER A 175 13.97 -8.23 2.42
CA SER A 175 13.89 -9.65 2.06
C SER A 175 14.28 -9.93 0.61
N THR A 176 15.01 -11.04 0.40
CA THR A 176 15.33 -11.61 -0.92
C THR A 176 14.28 -12.61 -1.39
N GLU A 177 13.33 -12.98 -0.51
CA GLU A 177 12.32 -14.00 -0.75
C GLU A 177 10.95 -13.43 -1.15
N THR A 178 10.82 -12.09 -1.16
CA THR A 178 9.58 -11.39 -1.49
C THR A 178 9.59 -10.90 -2.93
N SER A 179 8.48 -11.11 -3.65
CA SER A 179 8.32 -10.57 -5.00
C SER A 179 8.21 -9.04 -5.00
N GLU A 180 8.51 -8.42 -6.14
CA GLU A 180 8.35 -6.97 -6.31
C GLU A 180 6.89 -6.53 -6.14
N ILE A 181 5.94 -7.40 -6.50
CA ILE A 181 4.51 -7.16 -6.29
C ILE A 181 4.20 -7.05 -4.79
N TYR A 182 4.72 -7.99 -3.99
CA TYR A 182 4.57 -7.97 -2.54
C TYR A 182 5.16 -6.70 -1.93
N LYS A 183 6.37 -6.30 -2.35
CA LYS A 183 7.02 -5.06 -1.89
C LYS A 183 6.21 -3.82 -2.24
N THR A 184 5.74 -3.71 -3.48
CA THR A 184 4.93 -2.56 -3.93
C THR A 184 3.62 -2.47 -3.16
N VAL A 185 2.90 -3.58 -2.98
CA VAL A 185 1.64 -3.57 -2.22
C VAL A 185 1.86 -3.07 -0.79
N HIS A 186 2.90 -3.57 -0.10
CA HIS A 186 3.20 -3.15 1.27
C HIS A 186 3.66 -1.70 1.36
N LEU A 187 4.46 -1.22 0.40
CA LEU A 187 4.85 0.17 0.31
C LEU A 187 3.63 1.09 0.17
N LEU A 188 2.74 0.81 -0.79
CA LEU A 188 1.56 1.62 -1.03
C LEU A 188 0.61 1.62 0.17
N TYR A 189 0.49 0.46 0.83
CA TYR A 189 -0.32 0.31 2.03
C TYR A 189 0.27 1.09 3.22
N ALA A 190 1.60 1.05 3.41
CA ALA A 190 2.31 1.80 4.45
C ALA A 190 2.24 3.32 4.25
N LYS A 191 2.26 3.79 3.00
CA LYS A 191 2.08 5.21 2.66
C LYS A 191 0.63 5.69 2.75
N ASP A 192 -0.31 4.83 3.15
CA ASP A 192 -1.77 5.08 3.11
C ASP A 192 -2.26 5.55 1.72
N GLN A 193 -1.57 5.13 0.65
CA GLN A 193 -1.89 5.51 -0.73
C GLN A 193 -2.92 4.55 -1.32
N PHE A 194 -4.07 4.39 -0.67
CA PHE A 194 -5.09 3.40 -1.06
C PHE A 194 -5.57 3.59 -2.50
N GLY A 195 -5.74 4.83 -2.97
CA GLY A 195 -6.10 5.08 -4.38
C GLY A 195 -5.04 4.59 -5.38
N VAL A 196 -3.76 4.56 -4.99
CA VAL A 196 -2.68 4.01 -5.81
C VAL A 196 -2.72 2.48 -5.77
N LEU A 197 -2.95 1.91 -4.58
CA LEU A 197 -3.16 0.46 -4.39
C LEU A 197 -4.37 -0.05 -5.19
N LEU A 198 -5.44 0.74 -5.30
CA LEU A 198 -6.60 0.43 -6.14
C LEU A 198 -6.20 0.32 -7.63
N GLY A 199 -5.39 1.25 -8.14
CA GLY A 199 -4.90 1.16 -9.52
C GLY A 199 -4.09 -0.11 -9.79
N LEU A 200 -3.21 -0.50 -8.86
CA LEU A 200 -2.49 -1.78 -8.96
C LEU A 200 -3.44 -2.98 -8.89
N THR A 201 -4.42 -2.94 -7.98
CA THR A 201 -5.39 -4.02 -7.79
C THR A 201 -6.23 -4.21 -9.04
N ASN A 202 -6.73 -3.13 -9.66
CA ASN A 202 -7.47 -3.19 -10.92
C ASN A 202 -6.63 -3.86 -12.01
N PHE A 203 -5.36 -3.46 -12.14
CA PHE A 203 -4.44 -4.06 -13.10
C PHE A 203 -4.26 -5.57 -12.85
N ILE A 204 -4.01 -5.98 -11.61
CA ILE A 204 -3.86 -7.40 -11.24
C ILE A 204 -5.16 -8.16 -11.52
N PHE A 205 -6.31 -7.62 -11.13
CA PHE A 205 -7.60 -8.29 -11.26
C PHE A 205 -8.02 -8.46 -12.71
N ARG A 206 -7.75 -7.47 -13.57
CA ARG A 206 -7.98 -7.60 -15.01
C ARG A 206 -7.11 -8.69 -15.64
N ASN A 207 -5.89 -8.88 -15.15
CA ASN A 207 -5.03 -9.99 -15.58
C ASN A 207 -5.52 -11.34 -15.02
N ILE A 208 -5.98 -11.40 -13.77
CA ILE A 208 -6.61 -12.60 -13.18
C ILE A 208 -7.83 -13.00 -14.01
N GLU A 209 -8.71 -12.06 -14.34
CA GLU A 209 -9.93 -12.29 -15.13
C GLU A 209 -9.63 -12.90 -16.51
N SER A 210 -8.47 -12.56 -17.11
CA SER A 210 -8.06 -13.15 -18.40
C SER A 210 -7.75 -14.65 -18.33
N ILE A 211 -7.47 -15.17 -17.13
CA ILE A 211 -7.21 -16.59 -16.85
C ILE A 211 -8.43 -17.25 -16.20
N SER A 212 -9.09 -16.55 -15.29
CA SER A 212 -10.29 -16.99 -14.57
C SER A 212 -11.42 -15.95 -14.74
N PRO A 213 -12.20 -16.02 -15.85
CA PRO A 213 -13.20 -15.00 -16.20
C PRO A 213 -14.27 -14.75 -15.15
N ASP A 214 -14.60 -15.76 -14.36
CA ASP A 214 -15.61 -15.71 -13.30
C ASP A 214 -14.99 -15.56 -11.90
N PHE A 215 -13.67 -15.35 -11.81
CA PHE A 215 -12.93 -15.29 -10.54
C PHE A 215 -13.15 -16.56 -9.68
N GLU A 216 -12.97 -17.74 -10.27
CA GLU A 216 -13.08 -19.00 -9.54
C GLU A 216 -12.01 -19.06 -8.44
N ILE A 217 -12.44 -19.21 -7.19
CA ILE A 217 -11.58 -18.92 -6.03
C ILE A 217 -10.35 -19.84 -5.94
N SER A 218 -10.48 -21.09 -6.38
CA SER A 218 -9.40 -22.08 -6.45
C SER A 218 -8.27 -21.59 -7.38
N GLN A 219 -8.64 -21.13 -8.57
CA GLN A 219 -7.73 -20.60 -9.58
C GLN A 219 -7.14 -19.27 -9.14
N VAL A 220 -7.99 -18.36 -8.61
CA VAL A 220 -7.57 -17.06 -8.08
C VAL A 220 -6.49 -17.24 -7.02
N LYS A 221 -6.68 -18.15 -6.06
CA LYS A 221 -5.69 -18.44 -5.01
C LYS A 221 -4.35 -18.86 -5.61
N ASN A 222 -4.38 -19.81 -6.55
CA ASN A 222 -3.17 -20.27 -7.23
C ASN A 222 -2.47 -19.12 -7.98
N ILE A 223 -3.22 -18.27 -8.69
CA ILE A 223 -2.66 -17.10 -9.40
C ILE A 223 -1.99 -16.14 -8.42
N LEU A 224 -2.66 -15.79 -7.31
CA LEU A 224 -2.11 -14.89 -6.30
C LEU A 224 -0.84 -15.47 -5.65
N GLU A 225 -0.81 -16.78 -5.37
CA GLU A 225 0.39 -17.46 -4.86
C GLU A 225 1.55 -17.44 -5.87
N GLU A 226 1.29 -17.63 -7.17
CA GLU A 226 2.32 -17.48 -8.21
C GLU A 226 2.87 -16.05 -8.25
N LEU A 227 2.02 -15.01 -8.11
CA LEU A 227 2.45 -13.61 -8.07
C LEU A 227 3.37 -13.27 -6.88
N LEU A 228 3.34 -14.08 -5.81
CA LEU A 228 4.20 -13.89 -4.63
C LEU A 228 5.59 -14.51 -4.80
N LYS A 229 5.81 -15.35 -5.81
CA LYS A 229 7.12 -15.97 -6.05
C LYS A 229 8.13 -14.96 -6.58
N THR A 230 9.38 -15.08 -6.13
CA THR A 230 10.53 -14.32 -6.63
C THR A 230 11.06 -14.86 -7.95
N ASN A 231 10.95 -16.17 -8.15
CA ASN A 231 11.38 -16.87 -9.35
C ASN A 231 10.20 -17.09 -10.32
N HIS A 232 10.54 -17.43 -11.56
CA HIS A 232 9.56 -17.68 -12.60
C HIS A 232 8.52 -18.75 -12.20
N PRO A 233 7.23 -18.53 -12.51
CA PRO A 233 6.17 -19.48 -12.25
C PRO A 233 6.44 -20.85 -12.87
N SER A 234 6.13 -21.91 -12.13
CA SER A 234 6.24 -23.30 -12.61
C SER A 234 5.08 -23.75 -13.50
N ASN A 235 3.98 -22.97 -13.52
CA ASN A 235 2.66 -23.45 -13.99
C ASN A 235 2.34 -23.07 -15.45
N GLY A 236 3.35 -22.95 -16.31
CA GLY A 236 3.18 -22.71 -17.75
C GLY A 236 3.17 -21.24 -18.18
N LEU A 237 3.20 -21.03 -19.50
CA LEU A 237 3.48 -19.72 -20.13
C LEU A 237 2.51 -18.61 -19.71
N LYS A 238 1.21 -18.91 -19.58
CA LYS A 238 0.20 -17.89 -19.19
C LYS A 238 0.46 -17.29 -17.79
N TYR A 239 0.91 -18.11 -16.84
CA TYR A 239 1.25 -17.64 -15.49
C TYR A 239 2.55 -16.84 -15.49
N LEU A 240 3.52 -17.25 -16.31
CA LEU A 240 4.77 -16.52 -16.52
C LEU A 240 4.51 -15.12 -17.09
N ASP A 241 3.68 -15.00 -18.13
CA ASP A 241 3.34 -13.71 -18.73
C ASP A 241 2.64 -12.79 -17.73
N LEU A 242 1.64 -13.33 -17.00
CA LEU A 242 0.94 -12.61 -15.95
C LEU A 242 1.89 -12.12 -14.84
N HIS A 243 2.81 -12.99 -14.39
CA HIS A 243 3.79 -12.65 -13.36
C HIS A 243 4.73 -11.53 -13.83
N ASN A 244 5.29 -11.65 -15.04
CA ASN A 244 6.20 -10.67 -15.61
C ASN A 244 5.50 -9.30 -15.78
N ILE A 245 4.27 -9.29 -16.30
CA ILE A 245 3.50 -8.07 -16.55
C ILE A 245 3.11 -7.39 -15.23
N CYS A 246 2.61 -8.15 -14.25
CA CYS A 246 2.27 -7.60 -12.93
C CYS A 246 3.52 -7.11 -12.18
N THR A 247 4.66 -7.80 -12.33
CA THR A 247 5.94 -7.38 -11.77
C THR A 247 6.40 -6.07 -12.39
N ALA A 248 6.34 -5.91 -13.71
CA ALA A 248 6.73 -4.69 -14.41
C ALA A 248 5.84 -3.49 -13.99
N GLN A 249 4.53 -3.69 -13.89
CA GLN A 249 3.60 -2.66 -13.43
C GLN A 249 3.84 -2.28 -11.96
N SER A 250 4.11 -3.27 -11.11
CA SER A 250 4.42 -3.06 -9.70
C SER A 250 5.72 -2.29 -9.50
N LYS A 251 6.77 -2.57 -10.29
CA LYS A 251 8.02 -1.80 -10.30
C LYS A 251 7.78 -0.35 -10.71
N SER A 252 6.95 -0.13 -11.73
CA SER A 252 6.60 1.22 -12.21
C SER A 252 5.88 2.03 -11.12
N LEU A 253 4.89 1.44 -10.47
CA LEU A 253 4.19 2.10 -9.35
C LEU A 253 5.08 2.32 -8.13
N TRP A 254 5.93 1.36 -7.80
CA TRP A 254 6.94 1.52 -6.74
C TRP A 254 7.84 2.71 -7.03
N LYS A 255 8.37 2.81 -8.26
CA LYS A 255 9.22 3.92 -8.70
C LYS A 255 8.53 5.27 -8.53
N VAL A 256 7.31 5.41 -9.07
CA VAL A 256 6.54 6.66 -8.93
C VAL A 256 6.24 6.98 -7.46
N ALA A 257 5.87 5.98 -6.65
CA ALA A 257 5.53 6.16 -5.24
C ALA A 257 6.71 6.56 -4.35
N VAL A 258 7.93 6.11 -4.67
CA VAL A 258 9.16 6.48 -3.95
C VAL A 258 9.71 7.82 -4.44
N MET A 259 9.67 8.09 -5.74
CA MET A 259 10.23 9.30 -6.33
C MET A 259 9.41 10.56 -6.08
N ALA A 260 8.09 10.45 -5.98
CA ALA A 260 7.23 11.61 -5.77
C ALA A 260 7.33 12.15 -4.34
N LYS A 261 7.30 13.47 -4.20
CA LYS A 261 7.31 14.13 -2.88
C LYS A 261 6.01 13.90 -2.10
N ASP A 262 4.91 13.72 -2.81
CA ASP A 262 3.56 13.57 -2.28
C ASP A 262 2.75 12.53 -3.07
N TYR A 263 1.47 12.38 -2.74
CA TYR A 263 0.60 11.38 -3.33
C TYR A 263 0.10 11.73 -4.74
N LYS A 264 0.29 12.96 -5.24
CA LYS A 264 -0.38 13.46 -6.44
C LYS A 264 0.08 12.75 -7.71
N ALA A 265 1.39 12.69 -7.95
CA ALA A 265 1.94 12.00 -9.13
C ALA A 265 1.63 10.48 -9.11
N PRO A 266 1.81 9.75 -7.99
CA PRO A 266 1.37 8.36 -7.87
C PRO A 266 -0.12 8.19 -8.13
N ARG A 267 -0.96 9.09 -7.59
CA ARG A 267 -2.41 9.04 -7.80
C ARG A 267 -2.78 9.25 -9.26
N SER A 268 -2.21 10.25 -9.92
CA SER A 268 -2.44 10.52 -11.34
C SER A 268 -2.08 9.32 -12.21
N PHE A 269 -0.93 8.68 -11.96
CA PHE A 269 -0.55 7.46 -12.66
C PHE A 269 -1.51 6.29 -12.38
N ALA A 270 -1.95 6.13 -11.13
CA ALA A 270 -2.91 5.10 -10.75
C ALA A 270 -4.31 5.31 -11.34
N VAL A 271 -4.75 6.55 -11.54
CA VAL A 271 -6.02 6.86 -12.21
C VAL A 271 -6.03 6.31 -13.64
N SER A 272 -4.92 6.45 -14.37
CA SER A 272 -4.77 5.83 -15.70
C SER A 272 -4.93 4.31 -15.66
N LEU A 273 -4.44 3.65 -14.61
CA LEU A 273 -4.62 2.21 -14.42
C LEU A 273 -6.09 1.86 -14.14
N ILE A 274 -6.75 2.61 -13.25
CA ILE A 274 -8.16 2.41 -12.89
C ILE A 274 -9.04 2.49 -14.13
N ASN A 275 -8.88 3.55 -14.92
CA ASN A 275 -9.69 3.81 -16.12
C ASN A 275 -9.46 2.80 -17.25
N GLN A 276 -8.35 2.07 -17.25
CA GLN A 276 -7.99 1.10 -18.29
C GLN A 276 -8.20 -0.37 -17.87
N HIS A 277 -8.38 -0.64 -16.57
CA HIS A 277 -8.36 -2.01 -16.01
C HIS A 277 -9.50 -2.28 -15.03
N PHE A 278 -10.61 -1.59 -15.15
CA PHE A 278 -11.84 -1.95 -14.43
C PHE A 278 -12.59 -3.09 -15.13
N LEU A 279 -13.60 -3.66 -14.47
CA LEU A 279 -14.30 -4.89 -14.89
C LEU A 279 -14.79 -4.87 -16.36
N SER A 280 -15.33 -3.75 -16.85
CA SER A 280 -15.85 -3.66 -18.23
C SER A 280 -14.79 -3.25 -19.26
N SER A 281 -13.51 -3.17 -18.89
CA SER A 281 -12.44 -2.77 -19.81
C SER A 281 -12.17 -3.83 -20.89
N PRO A 282 -11.93 -3.45 -22.16
CA PRO A 282 -11.90 -4.42 -23.26
C PRO A 282 -10.61 -5.27 -23.32
N LYS A 283 -9.44 -4.75 -22.91
CA LYS A 283 -8.15 -5.48 -22.92
C LYS A 283 -7.17 -4.94 -21.86
N VAL A 284 -6.32 -5.82 -21.32
CA VAL A 284 -5.16 -5.42 -20.49
C VAL A 284 -4.16 -4.67 -21.35
N LYS A 285 -3.69 -3.52 -20.89
CA LYS A 285 -2.57 -2.79 -21.49
C LYS A 285 -1.60 -2.37 -20.39
N VAL A 286 -0.32 -2.71 -20.53
CA VAL A 286 0.70 -2.19 -19.61
C VAL A 286 0.69 -0.67 -19.67
N CYS A 287 0.52 0.00 -18.53
CA CYS A 287 0.66 1.44 -18.45
C CYS A 287 2.11 1.77 -18.12
N SER A 288 2.86 2.23 -19.11
CA SER A 288 4.21 2.77 -18.91
C SER A 288 4.14 4.16 -18.26
N ILE A 289 5.18 4.49 -17.51
CA ILE A 289 5.42 5.87 -17.06
C ILE A 289 5.72 6.70 -18.33
N SER A 290 4.94 7.76 -18.58
CA SER A 290 5.18 8.63 -19.74
C SER A 290 6.53 9.34 -19.63
N VAL A 291 7.10 9.76 -20.76
CA VAL A 291 8.39 10.47 -20.79
C VAL A 291 8.29 11.76 -19.98
N GLU A 292 7.17 12.47 -20.10
CA GLU A 292 6.88 13.72 -19.39
C GLU A 292 6.79 13.49 -17.88
N LEU A 293 6.03 12.46 -17.46
CA LEU A 293 5.91 12.10 -16.05
C LEU A 293 7.25 11.67 -15.47
N ASN A 294 8.04 10.87 -16.20
CA ASN A 294 9.35 10.42 -15.75
C ASN A 294 10.34 11.60 -15.60
N SER A 295 10.34 12.54 -16.55
CA SER A 295 11.15 13.76 -16.49
C SER A 295 10.77 14.64 -15.28
N HIS A 296 9.46 14.82 -15.06
CA HIS A 296 8.96 15.53 -13.89
C HIS A 296 9.36 14.84 -12.58
N LEU A 297 9.21 13.52 -12.50
CA LEU A 297 9.60 12.74 -11.31
C LEU A 297 11.11 12.83 -11.05
N ASN A 298 11.96 12.81 -12.08
CA ASN A 298 13.40 12.95 -11.88
C ASN A 298 13.78 14.31 -11.28
N SER A 299 13.21 15.40 -11.80
CA SER A 299 13.48 16.75 -11.26
C SER A 299 12.87 16.95 -9.88
N GLU A 300 11.66 16.45 -9.65
CA GLU A 300 11.02 16.48 -8.32
C GLU A 300 11.80 15.65 -7.30
N PHE A 301 12.23 14.43 -7.67
CA PHE A 301 12.95 13.52 -6.78
C PHE A 301 14.23 14.15 -6.23
N GLU A 302 15.03 14.73 -7.12
CA GLU A 302 16.24 15.42 -6.73
C GLU A 302 15.95 16.63 -5.82
N SER A 303 14.97 17.46 -6.19
CA SER A 303 14.59 18.65 -5.42
C SER A 303 14.11 18.31 -4.00
N TRP A 304 13.26 17.29 -3.85
CA TRP A 304 12.79 16.92 -2.52
C TRP A 304 13.86 16.21 -1.69
N LEU A 305 14.75 15.40 -2.29
CA LEU A 305 15.87 14.81 -1.54
C LEU A 305 16.82 15.89 -1.00
N ARG A 306 17.11 16.94 -1.79
CA ARG A 306 17.94 18.09 -1.37
C ARG A 306 17.32 18.87 -0.22
N SER A 307 16.00 19.06 -0.27
CA SER A 307 15.23 19.80 0.73
C SER A 307 14.72 18.95 1.90
N TRP A 308 14.88 17.62 1.83
CA TRP A 308 14.40 16.69 2.84
C TRP A 308 15.07 16.97 4.19
N ARG A 309 14.27 16.84 5.25
CA ARG A 309 14.70 16.99 6.64
C ARG A 309 14.17 15.85 7.47
N TYR A 310 15.03 15.36 8.36
CA TYR A 310 14.65 14.36 9.34
C TYR A 310 13.58 14.92 10.27
N THR A 311 12.51 14.16 10.43
CA THR A 311 11.55 14.32 11.51
C THR A 311 11.31 12.94 12.09
N SER A 312 10.93 12.86 13.37
CA SER A 312 10.60 11.59 14.03
C SER A 312 9.36 10.89 13.44
N SER A 313 8.68 11.52 12.48
CA SER A 313 7.54 10.93 11.78
C SER A 313 7.99 9.78 10.87
N SER A 314 7.47 8.58 11.13
CA SER A 314 7.76 7.39 10.31
C SER A 314 7.34 7.59 8.85
N LYS A 315 6.25 8.33 8.59
CA LYS A 315 5.77 8.65 7.24
C LYS A 315 6.77 9.48 6.43
N ASN A 316 7.46 10.42 7.09
CA ASN A 316 8.47 11.27 6.44
C ASN A 316 9.78 10.50 6.16
N THR A 317 10.09 9.51 6.99
CA THR A 317 11.34 8.73 6.89
C THR A 317 11.19 7.46 6.05
N LEU A 318 9.97 6.98 5.78
CA LEU A 318 9.71 5.70 5.10
C LEU A 318 10.36 5.62 3.72
N SER A 319 10.17 6.62 2.84
CA SER A 319 10.77 6.60 1.49
C SER A 319 12.30 6.52 1.57
N ILE A 320 12.94 7.26 2.48
CA ILE A 320 14.39 7.24 2.68
C ILE A 320 14.85 5.87 3.20
N ARG A 321 14.13 5.28 4.17
CA ARG A 321 14.42 3.92 4.68
C ARG A 321 14.31 2.85 3.58
N ILE A 322 13.33 2.96 2.71
CA ILE A 322 13.13 2.06 1.55
C ILE A 322 14.26 2.23 0.53
N LEU A 323 14.70 3.46 0.25
CA LEU A 323 15.84 3.73 -0.63
C LEU A 323 17.14 3.14 -0.07
N PHE A 324 17.40 3.31 1.22
CA PHE A 324 18.54 2.67 1.89
C PHE A 324 18.44 1.14 1.86
N ALA A 325 17.25 0.58 2.08
CA ALA A 325 17.03 -0.87 2.04
C ALA A 325 17.42 -1.47 0.68
N ARG A 326 17.07 -0.80 -0.43
CA ARG A 326 17.54 -1.20 -1.76
C ARG A 326 19.03 -0.98 -1.93
N LEU A 327 19.54 0.18 -1.51
CA LEU A 327 20.95 0.53 -1.70
C LEU A 327 21.91 -0.44 -1.00
N ILE A 328 21.56 -0.93 0.20
CA ILE A 328 22.34 -1.91 0.98
C ILE A 328 22.45 -3.28 0.28
N LYS A 329 21.55 -3.58 -0.66
CA LYS A 329 21.53 -4.83 -1.43
C LYS A 329 22.29 -4.72 -2.75
N MET A 330 22.87 -3.55 -3.03
CA MET A 330 23.63 -3.29 -4.25
C MET A 330 25.13 -3.29 -3.96
N SER A 331 25.93 -3.37 -5.01
CA SER A 331 27.37 -3.15 -4.97
C SER A 331 27.73 -1.96 -5.84
N LEU A 332 28.78 -1.23 -5.47
CA LEU A 332 29.27 -0.08 -6.22
C LEU A 332 30.53 -0.47 -6.98
N ASP A 333 30.51 -0.33 -8.30
CA ASP A 333 31.74 -0.31 -9.09
C ASP A 333 32.41 1.05 -8.89
N ILE A 334 33.51 1.06 -8.12
CA ILE A 334 34.24 2.28 -7.76
C ILE A 334 34.84 2.97 -9.00
N SER A 335 35.13 2.23 -10.07
CA SER A 335 35.75 2.79 -11.27
C SER A 335 34.75 3.59 -12.13
N THR A 336 33.51 3.13 -12.19
CA THR A 336 32.45 3.76 -12.99
C THR A 336 31.43 4.54 -12.16
N MET A 337 31.49 4.42 -10.83
CA MET A 337 30.50 4.89 -9.87
C MET A 337 29.08 4.40 -10.17
N LYS A 338 28.96 3.20 -10.74
CA LYS A 338 27.68 2.57 -11.09
C LYS A 338 27.29 1.47 -10.11
N LEU A 339 26.02 1.45 -9.72
CA LEU A 339 25.44 0.39 -8.92
C LEU A 339 25.20 -0.86 -9.77
N THR A 340 25.54 -2.01 -9.19
CA THR A 340 25.24 -3.33 -9.73
C THR A 340 24.48 -4.14 -8.69
N THR A 341 23.65 -5.08 -9.13
CA THR A 341 23.01 -6.04 -8.24
C THR A 341 24.08 -6.99 -7.70
N SER A 342 24.26 -7.01 -6.38
CA SER A 342 25.18 -7.94 -5.74
C SER A 342 24.61 -9.35 -5.69
N THR A 343 25.43 -10.36 -5.95
CA THR A 343 25.11 -11.75 -5.63
C THR A 343 25.26 -12.05 -4.13
N ILE A 344 26.02 -11.23 -3.39
CA ILE A 344 26.17 -11.33 -1.94
C ILE A 344 25.24 -10.30 -1.33
N ALA A 345 23.99 -10.72 -1.06
CA ALA A 345 23.10 -9.91 -0.25
C ALA A 345 23.69 -9.83 1.16
N ASN A 346 24.06 -8.62 1.60
CA ASN A 346 24.25 -8.33 3.03
C ASN A 346 22.90 -8.58 3.71
N THR A 347 22.71 -9.78 4.23
CA THR A 347 21.46 -10.21 4.84
C THR A 347 21.46 -9.73 6.28
N ILE A 348 20.98 -8.49 6.47
CA ILE A 348 20.60 -8.01 7.80
C ILE A 348 19.42 -8.87 8.26
N SER A 349 19.48 -9.38 9.49
CA SER A 349 18.45 -10.27 10.01
C SER A 349 17.08 -9.57 10.04
N GLN A 350 15.98 -10.33 9.86
CA GLN A 350 14.64 -9.75 9.92
C GLN A 350 14.31 -9.13 11.29
N ALA A 351 14.97 -9.60 12.36
CA ALA A 351 14.87 -9.01 13.70
C ALA A 351 15.57 -7.64 13.75
N ASP A 352 16.76 -7.52 13.16
CA ASP A 352 17.49 -6.25 13.09
C ASP A 352 16.79 -5.23 12.18
N VAL A 353 16.23 -5.69 11.05
CA VAL A 353 15.38 -4.86 10.18
C VAL A 353 14.16 -4.35 10.94
N ALA A 354 13.60 -5.16 11.84
CA ALA A 354 12.43 -4.76 12.60
C ALA A 354 12.69 -3.59 13.56
N GLU A 355 13.92 -3.52 14.09
CA GLU A 355 14.35 -2.40 14.93
C GLU A 355 15.11 -1.33 14.16
N MET A 356 15.19 -1.43 12.83
CA MET A 356 16.03 -0.54 12.03
C MET A 356 15.46 0.87 11.96
N GLN A 357 16.27 1.81 12.41
CA GLN A 357 15.93 3.23 12.45
C GLN A 357 16.81 4.00 11.47
N LEU A 358 16.31 5.15 11.04
CA LEU A 358 17.15 6.15 10.38
C LEU A 358 17.80 6.99 11.47
N ASP A 359 19.12 6.95 11.54
CA ASP A 359 19.91 7.56 12.61
C ASP A 359 20.84 8.65 12.08
N HIS A 360 21.20 9.56 12.97
CA HIS A 360 22.11 10.68 12.75
C HIS A 360 23.56 10.22 12.93
N ILE A 361 24.42 10.33 11.92
CA ILE A 361 25.86 10.03 12.06
C ILE A 361 26.49 11.00 13.07
N GLU A 362 26.26 12.30 12.90
CA GLU A 362 26.50 13.37 13.86
C GLU A 362 25.23 13.63 14.67
N PRO A 363 25.22 13.39 15.99
CA PRO A 363 23.99 13.42 16.78
C PRO A 363 23.40 14.82 16.88
N SER A 364 22.07 14.92 16.93
CA SER A 364 21.40 16.21 17.12
C SER A 364 21.71 16.80 18.50
N LYS A 365 21.73 15.98 19.56
CA LYS A 365 22.04 16.40 20.92
C LYS A 365 23.55 16.32 21.18
N VAL A 366 24.09 17.39 21.75
CA VAL A 366 25.51 17.51 22.12
C VAL A 366 25.69 17.20 23.60
N ASN A 367 26.76 16.48 23.94
CA ASN A 367 27.20 16.36 25.33
C ASN A 367 27.98 17.61 25.73
N PHE A 368 27.43 18.41 26.65
CA PHE A 368 28.02 19.67 27.11
C PHE A 368 29.43 19.50 27.71
N LEU A 369 29.75 18.34 28.29
CA LEU A 369 31.07 18.06 28.86
C LEU A 369 32.15 17.79 27.81
N ALA A 370 31.77 17.56 26.55
CA ALA A 370 32.67 17.21 25.46
C ALA A 370 32.29 17.95 24.16
N GLU A 371 31.76 19.17 24.27
CA GLU A 371 31.23 19.94 23.14
C GLU A 371 32.26 20.15 22.02
N ASN A 372 33.55 20.19 22.35
CA ASN A 372 34.60 20.31 21.35
C ASN A 372 34.66 19.12 20.37
N LYS A 373 34.15 17.95 20.73
CA LYS A 373 34.11 16.75 19.88
C LYS A 373 32.98 16.75 18.84
N TYR A 374 32.09 17.73 18.84
CA TYR A 374 30.93 17.77 17.97
C TYR A 374 31.12 18.77 16.84
N PHE A 375 30.36 18.59 15.76
CA PHE A 375 30.33 19.53 14.64
C PHE A 375 29.93 20.93 15.12
N LYS A 376 30.71 21.94 14.74
CA LYS A 376 30.48 23.35 15.11
C LYS A 376 30.11 24.16 13.87
N HIS A 377 28.89 24.66 13.82
CA HIS A 377 28.40 25.54 12.77
C HIS A 377 27.22 26.38 13.27
N ILE A 378 27.04 27.59 12.74
CA ILE A 378 25.92 28.47 13.13
C ILE A 378 24.56 27.82 12.82
N ASP A 379 24.45 27.17 11.66
CA ASP A 379 23.28 26.43 11.21
C ASP A 379 23.37 24.92 11.49
N ARG A 380 24.00 24.50 12.61
CA ARG A 380 24.21 23.08 12.93
C ARG A 380 22.93 22.25 12.83
N GLU A 381 21.81 22.77 13.35
CA GLU A 381 20.51 22.09 13.34
C GLU A 381 20.05 21.72 11.93
N ARG A 382 20.33 22.58 10.94
CA ARG A 382 20.05 22.28 9.54
C ARG A 382 20.84 21.05 9.13
N PHE A 383 22.17 21.10 9.17
CA PHE A 383 23.07 20.04 8.68
C PHE A 383 22.82 18.68 9.32
N VAL A 384 22.66 18.64 10.64
CA VAL A 384 22.44 17.37 11.34
C VAL A 384 21.10 16.73 10.94
N ASN A 385 20.11 17.51 10.51
CA ASN A 385 18.81 16.99 10.10
C ASN A 385 18.66 16.82 8.58
N GLU A 386 19.69 17.04 7.76
CA GLU A 386 19.62 16.78 6.32
C GLU A 386 20.01 15.34 5.98
N LEU A 387 19.68 14.90 4.76
CA LEU A 387 19.99 13.56 4.25
C LEU A 387 21.48 13.18 4.38
N GLY A 388 22.37 14.15 4.20
CA GLY A 388 23.83 13.97 4.31
C GLY A 388 24.28 13.44 5.66
N ASN A 389 23.49 13.58 6.72
CA ASN A 389 23.80 13.06 8.04
C ASN A 389 23.07 11.75 8.40
N MET A 390 22.25 11.20 7.50
CA MET A 390 21.41 10.04 7.79
C MET A 390 22.07 8.72 7.41
N MET A 391 21.88 7.70 8.26
CA MET A 391 22.32 6.33 8.00
C MET A 391 21.39 5.34 8.71
N PRO A 392 21.00 4.21 8.10
CA PRO A 392 20.24 3.18 8.79
C PRO A 392 21.09 2.50 9.88
N LEU A 393 20.49 2.25 11.05
CA LEU A 393 21.13 1.56 12.16
C LEU A 393 20.11 0.67 12.91
N PRO A 394 20.43 -0.61 13.22
CA PRO A 394 19.59 -1.45 14.07
C PRO A 394 19.43 -0.87 15.48
N GLY A 395 18.28 -1.13 16.11
CA GLY A 395 17.91 -0.52 17.39
C GLY A 395 18.92 -0.75 18.52
N ALA A 396 19.53 -1.93 18.60
CA ALA A 396 20.57 -2.23 19.60
C ALA A 396 21.79 -1.30 19.42
N GLN A 397 22.32 -1.23 18.19
CA GLN A 397 23.47 -0.37 17.89
C GLN A 397 23.12 1.12 18.03
N ASN A 398 21.88 1.51 17.73
CA ASN A 398 21.44 2.89 17.94
C ASN A 398 21.41 3.27 19.43
N ARG A 399 20.89 2.38 20.30
CA ARG A 399 20.91 2.59 21.76
C ARG A 399 22.34 2.73 22.29
N ASP A 400 23.24 1.86 21.84
CA ASP A 400 24.64 1.87 22.26
C ASP A 400 25.40 3.09 21.73
N LYS A 401 25.09 3.53 20.50
CA LYS A 401 25.65 4.74 19.90
C LYS A 401 25.19 6.00 20.63
N SER A 402 23.92 6.10 21.01
CA SER A 402 23.40 7.27 21.72
C SER A 402 23.80 8.58 21.02
N ASN A 403 24.34 9.56 21.77
CA ASN A 403 24.82 10.85 21.26
C ASN A 403 26.33 10.87 21.00
N GLN A 404 26.95 9.77 20.56
CA GLN A 404 28.37 9.78 20.23
C GLN A 404 28.64 10.60 18.94
N PRO A 405 29.75 11.37 18.87
CA PRO A 405 30.13 12.19 17.72
C PRO A 405 30.56 11.34 16.51
N VAL A 406 30.55 11.91 15.28
CA VAL A 406 30.82 11.20 14.01
C VAL A 406 32.01 10.23 14.07
N MET A 407 33.16 10.69 14.55
CA MET A 407 34.40 9.90 14.59
C MET A 407 34.22 8.61 15.40
N GLU A 408 33.44 8.67 16.48
CA GLU A 408 33.13 7.54 17.35
C GLU A 408 31.93 6.71 16.84
N SER A 409 31.07 7.30 16.00
CA SER A 409 29.87 6.66 15.44
C SER A 409 30.18 5.50 14.47
N PHE A 410 31.30 5.57 13.75
CA PHE A 410 31.67 4.58 12.72
C PHE A 410 31.66 3.12 13.21
N LYS A 411 32.18 2.88 14.43
CA LYS A 411 32.26 1.54 15.03
C LYS A 411 30.89 0.85 15.20
N PHE A 412 29.82 1.62 15.32
CA PHE A 412 28.47 1.07 15.50
C PHE A 412 27.88 0.62 14.16
N PHE A 413 28.19 1.32 13.07
CA PHE A 413 27.81 0.89 11.72
C PHE A 413 28.61 -0.35 11.29
N GLU A 414 29.88 -0.45 11.67
CA GLU A 414 30.71 -1.65 11.47
C GLU A 414 30.08 -2.86 12.19
N LYS A 415 29.74 -2.70 13.47
CA LYS A 415 29.03 -3.72 14.27
C LYS A 415 27.66 -4.10 13.70
N ALA A 416 27.02 -3.19 12.95
CA ALA A 416 25.77 -3.45 12.23
C ALA A 416 25.97 -4.21 10.91
N GLY A 417 27.20 -4.64 10.59
CA GLY A 417 27.52 -5.42 9.39
C GLY A 417 27.84 -4.57 8.15
N LEU A 418 28.09 -3.27 8.32
CA LEU A 418 28.37 -2.36 7.20
C LEU A 418 29.86 -2.08 7.00
N GLU A 419 30.75 -2.72 7.76
CA GLU A 419 32.21 -2.47 7.75
C GLU A 419 32.81 -2.43 6.33
N ASN A 420 32.46 -3.42 5.51
CA ASN A 420 32.95 -3.54 4.13
C ASN A 420 31.97 -3.02 3.07
N HIS A 421 30.83 -2.46 3.49
CA HIS A 421 29.81 -2.00 2.57
C HIS A 421 30.15 -0.60 2.03
N PHE A 422 30.01 -0.40 0.72
CA PHE A 422 30.47 0.82 0.04
C PHE A 422 29.87 2.10 0.63
N ILE A 423 28.62 2.07 1.13
CA ILE A 423 28.02 3.25 1.76
C ILE A 423 28.87 3.73 2.95
N LEU A 424 29.34 2.80 3.80
CA LEU A 424 30.17 3.16 4.97
C LEU A 424 31.58 3.53 4.55
N THR A 425 32.18 2.79 3.61
CA THR A 425 33.52 3.07 3.08
C THR A 425 33.60 4.46 2.43
N GLN A 426 32.62 4.83 1.60
CA GLN A 426 32.54 6.16 0.99
C GLN A 426 32.24 7.23 2.03
N THR A 427 31.36 6.96 3.00
CA THR A 427 31.12 7.89 4.12
C THR A 427 32.39 8.17 4.91
N ARG A 428 33.21 7.14 5.19
CA ARG A 428 34.50 7.31 5.88
C ARG A 428 35.48 8.10 5.03
N LYS A 429 35.58 7.80 3.73
CA LYS A 429 36.45 8.54 2.81
C LYS A 429 36.10 10.04 2.83
N LEU A 430 34.81 10.36 2.69
CA LEU A 430 34.33 11.74 2.74
C LEU A 430 34.64 12.40 4.09
N PHE A 431 34.52 11.68 5.20
CA PHE A 431 34.90 12.19 6.52
C PHE A 431 36.41 12.48 6.60
N GLU A 432 37.24 11.57 6.11
CA GLU A 432 38.71 11.74 6.11
C GLU A 432 39.16 12.94 5.26
N GLU A 433 38.48 13.18 4.13
CA GLU A 433 38.73 14.32 3.23
C GLU A 433 38.20 15.64 3.81
N ASN A 434 37.14 15.58 4.63
CA ASN A 434 36.40 16.75 5.13
C ASN A 434 36.30 16.80 6.66
N LYS A 435 37.45 16.68 7.33
CA LYS A 435 37.55 16.80 8.79
C LYS A 435 38.56 17.86 9.23
N VAL A 436 38.34 18.41 10.41
CA VAL A 436 39.24 19.36 11.08
C VAL A 436 39.55 18.91 12.50
N LEU A 437 40.72 19.27 12.99
CA LEU A 437 41.12 18.95 14.37
C LEU A 437 40.20 19.70 15.36
N SER A 438 39.67 18.97 16.33
CA SER A 438 38.84 19.52 17.40
C SER A 438 39.64 20.50 18.26
N THR A 439 39.02 21.62 18.62
CA THR A 439 39.63 22.62 19.51
C THR A 439 40.02 21.98 20.85
N GLY A 440 41.30 22.08 21.21
CA GLY A 440 41.81 21.54 22.49
C GLY A 440 42.00 20.02 22.51
N SER A 441 42.02 19.35 21.35
CA SER A 441 42.40 17.95 21.23
C SER A 441 43.60 17.79 20.28
N THR A 442 44.41 16.76 20.52
CA THR A 442 45.56 16.39 19.67
C THR A 442 45.25 15.25 18.70
N ASP A 443 44.16 14.51 18.91
CA ASP A 443 43.86 13.26 18.22
C ASP A 443 42.38 13.09 17.84
N PHE A 444 41.56 14.12 18.04
CA PHE A 444 40.13 14.07 17.74
C PHE A 444 39.75 15.00 16.61
N TYR A 445 39.00 14.48 15.64
CA TYR A 445 38.55 15.21 14.46
C TYR A 445 37.04 15.33 14.39
N ILE A 446 36.56 16.47 13.93
CA ILE A 446 35.14 16.76 13.71
C ILE A 446 34.88 16.97 12.21
N PRO A 447 33.67 16.65 11.71
CA PRO A 447 33.33 16.88 10.30
C PRO A 447 33.26 18.39 10.02
N THR A 448 33.43 18.76 8.75
CA THR A 448 33.14 20.12 8.26
C THR A 448 31.75 20.19 7.61
N GLU A 449 31.33 21.38 7.18
CA GLU A 449 30.13 21.56 6.33
C GLU A 449 30.20 20.69 5.07
N SER A 450 31.35 20.69 4.38
CA SER A 450 31.61 19.93 3.16
C SER A 450 31.35 18.44 3.32
N PHE A 451 31.63 17.85 4.49
CA PHE A 451 31.29 16.44 4.76
C PHE A 451 29.79 16.17 4.57
N PHE A 452 28.92 17.02 5.13
CA PHE A 452 27.47 16.84 5.04
C PHE A 452 26.94 17.09 3.62
N GLU A 453 27.49 18.09 2.94
CA GLU A 453 27.05 18.45 1.59
C GLU A 453 27.49 17.41 0.56
N GLU A 454 28.75 17.01 0.54
CA GLU A 454 29.26 16.02 -0.41
C GLU A 454 28.63 14.64 -0.18
N ARG A 455 28.43 14.24 1.09
CA ARG A 455 27.74 12.99 1.39
C ARG A 455 26.29 13.02 0.93
N LYS A 456 25.62 14.16 1.03
CA LYS A 456 24.24 14.33 0.55
C LYS A 456 24.17 14.15 -0.96
N GLU A 457 25.07 14.78 -1.72
CA GLU A 457 25.16 14.61 -3.17
C GLU A 457 25.43 13.15 -3.55
N PHE A 458 26.40 12.52 -2.87
CA PHE A 458 26.68 11.10 -3.05
C PHE A 458 25.43 10.23 -2.85
N LEU A 459 24.68 10.43 -1.77
CA LEU A 459 23.45 9.67 -1.51
C LEU A 459 22.37 9.94 -2.56
N ILE A 460 22.21 11.18 -3.01
CA ILE A 460 21.25 11.56 -4.06
C ILE A 460 21.59 10.81 -5.35
N ASP A 461 22.85 10.79 -5.77
CA ASP A 461 23.29 10.09 -6.98
C ASP A 461 23.06 8.58 -6.87
N MET A 462 23.36 7.99 -5.70
CA MET A 462 23.10 6.58 -5.44
C MET A 462 21.61 6.27 -5.47
N PHE A 463 20.76 7.09 -4.85
CA PHE A 463 19.31 6.89 -4.88
C PHE A 463 18.71 7.07 -6.26
N LYS A 464 19.23 7.99 -7.08
CA LYS A 464 18.83 8.12 -8.50
C LYS A 464 19.13 6.85 -9.27
N GLN A 465 20.25 6.19 -9.02
CA GLN A 465 20.57 4.90 -9.65
C GLN A 465 19.68 3.76 -9.14
N VAL A 466 19.29 3.75 -7.85
CA VAL A 466 18.36 2.75 -7.28
C VAL A 466 16.99 2.77 -7.94
N VAL A 467 16.49 3.96 -8.30
CA VAL A 467 15.17 4.14 -8.92
C VAL A 467 15.20 4.18 -10.45
N SER A 468 16.40 4.19 -11.06
CA SER A 468 16.58 4.16 -12.52
C SER A 468 16.10 2.83 -13.08
#